data_AF-A0A2N3VBQ9-F1
#
_entry.id   AF-A0A2N3VBQ9-F1
#
_cell.length_a   1.000
_cell.length_b   1.000
_cell.length_c   1.000
_cell.angle_alpha   90.00
_cell.angle_beta   90.00
_cell.angle_gamma   90.00
#
_symmetry.space_group_name_H-M   'P 1'
#
loop_
_entity.id
_entity.type
_entity.pdbx_description
1 polymer ?
#
loop_
_entity_poly.entity_id
_entity_poly.type
_entity_poly.pdbx_seq_one_letter_code
_entity_poly.pdbx_strand_id
1 'polypeptide(L)'
;MFDAHVHIIDPRFPLIENEGYLPEPYVIDDYRKRMAHFDVRGGAVVSASFQGVDQTYLKAALAALGPDWVGVTRLDLDATDDEILELNRAGVRALRFNLKRAAADITEMTLQALRAHELAGWHVELYIDGQMLASLQPVISKLPALSIDHLGMSEEGLPYLLDLVDRGARVKATGFGRVEMDVAETLRRIHTVNPGALMFGSDLPGTRAGRPFEERDVDLISQVVGSDIHAVLEDNAREFYRLPAVRRPEPEPLPRAENPTIPIPRNQLPGADDHTRPLPIID
;
A
#
# COMPACT_ATOMS: atom_id res chain seq x y z
N MET A 1 -2.34 -5.23 10.59
CA MET A 1 -2.17 -4.73 9.22
C MET A 1 -2.53 -3.25 9.14
N PHE A 2 -1.97 -2.54 8.16
CA PHE A 2 -2.24 -1.14 7.84
C PHE A 2 -2.93 -1.07 6.48
N ASP A 3 -4.14 -0.51 6.42
CA ASP A 3 -4.87 -0.35 5.16
C ASP A 3 -4.49 0.98 4.49
N ALA A 4 -3.51 0.96 3.57
CA ALA A 4 -2.99 2.17 2.95
C ALA A 4 -3.93 2.81 1.92
N HIS A 5 -5.15 2.29 1.71
CA HIS A 5 -6.07 2.89 0.76
C HIS A 5 -7.51 2.56 1.08
N VAL A 6 -8.23 3.46 1.73
CA VAL A 6 -9.67 3.35 1.91
C VAL A 6 -10.35 4.70 1.68
N HIS A 7 -11.56 4.66 1.15
CA HIS A 7 -12.43 5.81 1.00
C HIS A 7 -13.55 5.75 2.02
N ILE A 8 -13.71 6.80 2.83
CA ILE A 8 -14.88 6.98 3.70
C ILE A 8 -15.82 7.99 3.05
N ILE A 9 -17.07 7.61 2.87
CA ILE A 9 -18.11 8.36 2.19
C ILE A 9 -19.22 8.62 3.20
N ASP A 10 -19.06 9.69 3.96
CA ASP A 10 -19.96 10.06 5.05
C ASP A 10 -21.02 11.05 4.55
N PRO A 11 -22.32 10.68 4.60
CA PRO A 11 -23.40 11.49 4.04
C PRO A 11 -23.64 12.81 4.78
N ARG A 12 -22.99 13.03 5.93
CA ARG A 12 -23.01 14.33 6.62
C ARG A 12 -22.26 15.43 5.87
N PHE A 13 -21.40 15.05 4.94
CA PHE A 13 -20.55 15.96 4.17
C PHE A 13 -20.97 15.96 2.69
N PRO A 14 -20.91 17.11 2.01
CA PRO A 14 -21.34 17.22 0.63
C PRO A 14 -20.42 16.41 -0.30
N LEU A 15 -21.02 15.86 -1.35
CA LEU A 15 -20.30 15.21 -2.44
C LEU A 15 -20.59 15.96 -3.74
N ILE A 16 -19.58 15.99 -4.61
CA ILE A 16 -19.62 16.52 -5.95
C ILE A 16 -19.77 15.34 -6.91
N GLU A 17 -20.83 15.37 -7.73
CA GLU A 17 -21.00 14.41 -8.80
C GLU A 17 -19.81 14.49 -9.76
N ASN A 18 -19.26 13.32 -10.13
CA ASN A 18 -18.16 13.25 -11.08
C ASN A 18 -18.59 12.32 -12.23
N GLU A 19 -18.58 12.82 -13.46
CA GLU A 19 -18.94 12.05 -14.67
C GLU A 19 -20.26 11.26 -14.55
N GLY A 20 -21.33 11.89 -14.03
CA GLY A 20 -22.64 11.24 -13.91
C GLY A 20 -22.74 10.20 -12.79
N TYR A 21 -21.76 10.15 -11.87
CA TYR A 21 -21.72 9.17 -10.80
C TYR A 21 -21.50 9.84 -9.44
N LEU A 22 -22.37 9.50 -8.50
CA LEU A 22 -22.28 9.80 -7.08
C LEU A 22 -22.23 8.45 -6.34
N PRO A 23 -21.27 8.23 -5.43
CA PRO A 23 -21.18 6.95 -4.73
C PRO A 23 -22.23 6.86 -3.62
N GLU A 24 -22.64 5.62 -3.32
CA GLU A 24 -23.43 5.33 -2.13
C GLU A 24 -22.62 5.60 -0.85
N PRO A 25 -23.29 5.91 0.28
CA PRO A 25 -22.63 6.06 1.57
C PRO A 25 -21.80 4.83 1.96
N TYR A 26 -20.65 5.08 2.56
CA TYR A 26 -19.77 4.07 3.12
C TYR A 26 -19.04 4.65 4.32
N VAL A 27 -19.61 4.47 5.51
CA VAL A 27 -19.12 5.10 6.74
C VAL A 27 -18.08 4.22 7.45
N ILE A 28 -17.41 4.78 8.45
CA ILE A 28 -16.41 4.07 9.27
C ILE A 28 -16.97 2.77 9.84
N ASP A 29 -18.23 2.74 10.27
CA ASP A 29 -18.84 1.53 10.81
C ASP A 29 -19.04 0.44 9.76
N ASP A 30 -19.30 0.80 8.51
CA ASP A 30 -19.37 -0.17 7.40
C ASP A 30 -17.99 -0.75 7.12
N TYR A 31 -16.96 0.10 7.14
CA TYR A 31 -15.56 -0.32 7.03
C TYR A 31 -15.16 -1.28 8.15
N ARG A 32 -15.42 -0.91 9.42
CA ARG A 32 -15.11 -1.76 10.59
C ARG A 32 -15.81 -3.11 10.52
N LYS A 33 -17.08 -3.15 10.09
CA LYS A 33 -17.80 -4.40 9.87
C LYS A 33 -17.19 -5.22 8.73
N ARG A 34 -16.86 -4.58 7.61
CA ARG A 34 -16.27 -5.24 6.43
C ARG A 34 -14.89 -5.83 6.72
N MET A 35 -14.12 -5.20 7.61
CA MET A 35 -12.75 -5.61 7.93
C MET A 35 -12.64 -6.32 9.28
N ALA A 36 -13.76 -6.73 9.91
CA ALA A 36 -13.78 -7.23 11.28
C ALA A 36 -12.95 -8.52 11.51
N HIS A 37 -12.75 -9.34 10.47
CA HIS A 37 -11.90 -10.53 10.52
C HIS A 37 -10.40 -10.24 10.37
N PHE A 38 -10.04 -8.99 10.02
CA PHE A 38 -8.66 -8.54 9.93
C PHE A 38 -8.28 -7.72 11.16
N ASP A 39 -7.05 -7.91 11.66
CA ASP A 39 -6.47 -7.05 12.69
C ASP A 39 -5.95 -5.74 12.05
N VAL A 40 -6.88 -4.86 11.65
CA VAL A 40 -6.55 -3.53 11.11
C VAL A 40 -6.17 -2.60 12.26
N ARG A 41 -4.91 -2.16 12.26
CA ARG A 41 -4.31 -1.35 13.34
C ARG A 41 -4.03 0.09 12.93
N GLY A 42 -4.46 0.49 11.74
CA GLY A 42 -4.20 1.79 11.14
C GLY A 42 -4.51 1.78 9.65
N GLY A 43 -4.43 2.94 9.04
CA GLY A 43 -4.65 3.05 7.59
C GLY A 43 -4.60 4.48 7.07
N ALA A 44 -4.79 4.62 5.77
CA ALA A 44 -4.86 5.91 5.10
C ALA A 44 -6.28 6.13 4.53
N VAL A 45 -6.97 7.14 5.06
CA VAL A 45 -8.22 7.63 4.48
C VAL A 45 -7.86 8.54 3.32
N VAL A 46 -8.15 8.07 2.12
CA VAL A 46 -7.81 8.74 0.87
C VAL A 46 -8.99 9.54 0.37
N SER A 47 -8.79 10.81 0.01
CA SER A 47 -9.83 11.60 -0.63
C SER A 47 -10.18 11.06 -2.01
N ALA A 48 -11.45 10.72 -2.18
CA ALA A 48 -12.04 10.37 -3.46
C ALA A 48 -12.23 11.63 -4.33
N SER A 49 -12.49 11.44 -5.62
CA SER A 49 -12.79 12.55 -6.52
C SER A 49 -14.06 13.31 -6.12
N PHE A 50 -15.02 12.63 -5.50
CA PHE A 50 -16.33 13.18 -5.13
C PHE A 50 -16.26 14.17 -3.97
N GLN A 51 -15.18 14.16 -3.19
CA GLN A 51 -15.01 15.06 -2.04
C GLN A 51 -14.37 16.41 -2.43
N GLY A 52 -13.97 16.57 -3.70
CA GLY A 52 -13.32 17.80 -4.14
C GLY A 52 -12.10 18.12 -3.27
N VAL A 53 -12.05 19.36 -2.79
CA VAL A 53 -11.03 19.90 -1.88
C VAL A 53 -11.56 20.03 -0.44
N ASP A 54 -12.71 19.43 -0.12
CA ASP A 54 -13.28 19.49 1.23
C ASP A 54 -12.42 18.69 2.21
N GLN A 55 -11.89 19.39 3.22
CA GLN A 55 -11.06 18.80 4.27
C GLN A 55 -11.85 18.45 5.53
N THR A 56 -13.11 18.88 5.63
CA THR A 56 -13.90 18.76 6.86
C THR A 56 -14.26 17.31 7.16
N TYR A 57 -14.68 16.55 6.15
CA TYR A 57 -14.97 15.12 6.29
C TYR A 57 -13.72 14.33 6.68
N LEU A 58 -12.56 14.67 6.08
CA LEU A 58 -11.30 13.96 6.31
C LEU A 58 -10.85 14.17 7.75
N LYS A 59 -10.85 15.42 8.23
CA LYS A 59 -10.55 15.74 9.64
C LYS A 59 -11.48 15.00 10.60
N ALA A 60 -12.78 14.94 10.29
CA ALA A 60 -13.75 14.21 11.11
C ALA A 60 -13.50 12.69 11.12
N ALA A 61 -13.13 12.11 9.97
CA ALA A 61 -12.82 10.69 9.86
C ALA A 61 -11.57 10.32 10.66
N LEU A 62 -10.49 11.10 10.54
CA LEU A 62 -9.24 10.86 11.27
C LEU A 62 -9.44 10.98 12.79
N ALA A 63 -10.20 11.98 13.24
CA ALA A 63 -10.53 12.14 14.66
C ALA A 63 -11.29 10.92 15.22
N ALA A 64 -12.17 10.30 14.42
CA ALA A 64 -12.98 9.15 14.83
C ALA A 64 -12.22 7.81 14.72
N LEU A 65 -11.24 7.70 13.83
CA LEU A 65 -10.45 6.50 13.60
C LEU A 65 -9.24 6.39 14.56
N GLY A 66 -8.65 7.51 14.95
CA GLY A 66 -7.57 7.58 15.93
C GLY A 66 -6.18 7.78 15.32
N PRO A 67 -5.12 7.79 16.16
CA PRO A 67 -3.79 8.29 15.80
C PRO A 67 -2.99 7.40 14.82
N ASP A 68 -3.37 6.14 14.66
CA ASP A 68 -2.79 5.23 13.67
C ASP A 68 -3.38 5.40 12.26
N TRP A 69 -4.31 6.34 12.10
CA TRP A 69 -4.92 6.68 10.82
C TRP A 69 -4.43 8.02 10.31
N VAL A 70 -4.15 8.07 9.01
CA VAL A 70 -3.64 9.26 8.33
C VAL A 70 -4.54 9.65 7.17
N GLY A 71 -4.49 10.92 6.81
CA GLY A 71 -5.22 11.45 5.66
C GLY A 71 -4.33 11.60 4.44
N VAL A 72 -4.92 11.35 3.26
CA VAL A 72 -4.37 11.71 1.97
C VAL A 72 -5.40 12.58 1.26
N THR A 73 -5.02 13.80 0.88
CA THR A 73 -5.99 14.79 0.41
C THR A 73 -5.60 15.44 -0.92
N ARG A 74 -6.56 16.10 -1.56
CA ARG A 74 -6.30 17.07 -2.63
C ARG A 74 -6.50 18.47 -2.06
N LEU A 75 -5.60 19.38 -2.40
CA LEU A 75 -5.72 20.79 -2.05
C LEU A 75 -5.86 21.63 -3.31
N ASP A 76 -6.46 22.81 -3.18
CA ASP A 76 -6.34 23.84 -4.20
C ASP A 76 -4.87 24.27 -4.35
N LEU A 77 -4.48 24.67 -5.56
CA LEU A 77 -3.09 25.00 -5.90
C LEU A 77 -2.59 26.25 -5.16
N ASP A 78 -3.52 27.11 -4.73
CA ASP A 78 -3.26 28.31 -3.93
C ASP A 78 -3.36 28.09 -2.41
N ALA A 79 -3.59 26.85 -1.96
CA ALA A 79 -3.60 26.51 -0.54
C ALA A 79 -2.32 27.04 0.13
N THR A 80 -2.47 27.58 1.33
CA THR A 80 -1.44 28.28 2.10
C THR A 80 -0.60 27.32 2.94
N ASP A 81 0.56 27.78 3.43
CA ASP A 81 1.43 26.98 4.30
C ASP A 81 0.74 26.64 5.62
N ASP A 82 -0.03 27.59 6.17
CA ASP A 82 -0.79 27.39 7.39
C ASP A 82 -1.86 26.30 7.24
N GLU A 83 -2.52 26.21 6.07
CA GLU A 83 -3.47 25.15 5.76
C GLU A 83 -2.78 23.77 5.70
N ILE A 84 -1.62 23.68 5.04
CA ILE A 84 -0.83 22.43 4.99
C ILE A 84 -0.41 22.01 6.41
N LEU A 85 0.08 22.95 7.22
CA LEU A 85 0.53 22.67 8.59
C LEU A 85 -0.64 22.34 9.53
N GLU A 86 -1.83 22.93 9.35
CA GLU A 86 -3.04 22.56 10.06
C GLU A 86 -3.45 21.12 9.74
N LEU A 87 -3.52 20.77 8.46
CA LEU A 87 -3.86 19.42 8.02
C LEU A 87 -2.84 18.39 8.51
N ASN A 88 -1.56 18.77 8.53
CA ASN A 88 -0.51 17.90 9.07
C ASN A 88 -0.73 17.62 10.56
N ARG A 89 -1.11 18.62 11.35
CA ARG A 89 -1.49 18.45 12.76
C ARG A 89 -2.75 17.59 12.93
N ALA A 90 -3.68 17.64 11.97
CA ALA A 90 -4.87 16.79 11.95
C ALA A 90 -4.61 15.34 11.50
N GLY A 91 -3.37 14.99 11.12
CA GLY A 91 -2.99 13.63 10.72
C GLY A 91 -2.86 13.40 9.21
N VAL A 92 -3.01 14.44 8.39
CA VAL A 92 -2.76 14.33 6.94
C VAL A 92 -1.26 14.16 6.69
N ARG A 93 -0.89 13.28 5.75
CA ARG A 93 0.50 12.94 5.44
C ARG A 93 0.85 13.02 3.96
N ALA A 94 -0.11 13.28 3.09
CA ALA A 94 0.12 13.22 1.65
C ALA A 94 -0.89 14.01 0.83
N LEU A 95 -0.44 14.40 -0.36
CA LEU A 95 -1.27 14.90 -1.45
C LEU A 95 -1.68 13.76 -2.37
N ARG A 96 -2.87 13.83 -2.95
CA ARG A 96 -3.35 12.91 -3.99
C ARG A 96 -3.56 13.63 -5.30
N PHE A 97 -2.85 13.19 -6.32
CA PHE A 97 -2.98 13.69 -7.69
C PHE A 97 -3.66 12.63 -8.57
N ASN A 98 -4.83 13.00 -9.11
CA ASN A 98 -5.59 12.16 -10.02
C ASN A 98 -5.34 12.62 -11.45
N LEU A 99 -4.30 12.06 -12.07
CA LEU A 99 -3.86 12.43 -13.42
C LEU A 99 -4.64 11.68 -14.50
N LYS A 100 -5.30 10.57 -14.16
CA LYS A 100 -6.19 9.85 -15.09
C LYS A 100 -7.40 10.69 -15.53
N ARG A 101 -7.82 11.66 -14.70
CA ARG A 101 -9.08 12.41 -14.91
C ARG A 101 -8.93 13.92 -14.98
N ALA A 102 -7.73 14.46 -14.81
CA ALA A 102 -7.50 15.90 -14.81
C ALA A 102 -6.54 16.32 -15.93
N ALA A 103 -6.96 17.28 -16.75
CA ALA A 103 -6.03 18.10 -17.52
C ALA A 103 -5.35 19.04 -16.52
N ALA A 104 -4.27 18.56 -15.89
CA ALA A 104 -3.72 19.22 -14.73
C ALA A 104 -2.48 20.05 -15.11
N ASP A 105 -2.31 21.21 -14.48
CA ASP A 105 -1.06 21.95 -14.54
C ASP A 105 -0.01 21.19 -13.71
N ILE A 106 0.67 20.27 -14.40
CA ILE A 106 1.72 19.43 -13.83
C ILE A 106 2.81 20.27 -13.15
N THR A 107 3.06 21.50 -13.63
CA THR A 107 4.08 22.40 -13.05
C THR A 107 3.63 22.86 -11.68
N GLU A 108 2.42 23.43 -11.57
CA GLU A 108 1.88 23.91 -10.30
C GLU A 108 1.72 22.78 -9.28
N MET A 109 1.29 21.60 -9.73
CA MET A 109 1.21 20.41 -8.87
C MET A 109 2.56 19.96 -8.35
N THR A 110 3.60 19.99 -9.20
CA THR A 110 4.97 19.67 -8.78
C THR A 110 5.47 20.68 -7.75
N LEU A 111 5.20 21.98 -7.95
CA LEU A 111 5.54 23.02 -6.98
C LEU A 111 4.82 22.83 -5.65
N GLN A 112 3.51 22.54 -5.67
CA GLN A 112 2.73 22.25 -4.47
C GLN A 112 3.27 21.03 -3.73
N ALA A 113 3.64 19.96 -4.45
CA ALA A 113 4.22 18.75 -3.87
C ALA A 113 5.57 19.01 -3.20
N LEU A 114 6.47 19.74 -3.87
CA LEU A 114 7.77 20.12 -3.29
C LEU A 114 7.58 20.96 -2.02
N ARG A 115 6.66 21.93 -2.06
CA ARG A 115 6.33 22.79 -0.93
C ARG A 115 5.75 22.02 0.26
N ALA A 116 4.78 21.13 0.01
CA ALA A 116 4.20 20.29 1.06
C ALA A 116 5.22 19.31 1.66
N HIS A 117 6.14 18.81 0.84
CA HIS A 117 7.26 17.98 1.31
C HIS A 117 8.20 18.77 2.22
N GLU A 118 8.58 19.98 1.83
CA GLU A 118 9.46 20.85 2.62
C GLU A 118 8.83 21.21 3.98
N LEU A 119 7.54 21.58 3.99
CA LEU A 119 6.85 22.04 5.20
C LEU A 119 6.49 20.91 6.17
N ALA A 120 6.07 19.76 5.65
CA ALA A 120 5.41 18.72 6.45
C ALA A 120 5.92 17.29 6.16
N GLY A 121 6.92 17.14 5.29
CA GLY A 121 7.44 15.85 4.84
C GLY A 121 6.46 15.06 3.99
N TRP A 122 5.41 15.69 3.45
CA TRP A 122 4.36 14.99 2.70
C TRP A 122 4.91 14.30 1.45
N HIS A 123 4.32 13.15 1.11
CA HIS A 123 4.54 12.48 -0.16
C HIS A 123 3.34 12.69 -1.09
N VAL A 124 3.48 12.26 -2.34
CA VAL A 124 2.41 12.34 -3.35
C VAL A 124 1.90 10.95 -3.70
N GLU A 125 0.60 10.75 -3.68
CA GLU A 125 -0.07 9.57 -4.22
C GLU A 125 -0.59 9.86 -5.63
N LEU A 126 -0.15 9.06 -6.59
CA LEU A 126 -0.48 9.22 -8.01
C LEU A 126 -1.48 8.16 -8.44
N TYR A 127 -2.67 8.61 -8.85
CA TYR A 127 -3.60 7.80 -9.63
C TYR A 127 -3.44 8.13 -11.11
N ILE A 128 -2.78 7.22 -11.84
CA ILE A 128 -2.28 7.42 -13.20
C ILE A 128 -2.42 6.11 -14.01
N ASP A 129 -2.63 6.20 -15.31
CA ASP A 129 -2.58 5.05 -16.22
C ASP A 129 -1.18 4.85 -16.82
N GLY A 130 -0.96 3.71 -17.50
CA GLY A 130 0.36 3.35 -18.02
C GLY A 130 0.91 4.29 -19.09
N GLN A 131 0.05 4.83 -19.97
CA GLN A 131 0.48 5.73 -21.05
C GLN A 131 0.91 7.09 -20.49
N MET A 132 0.14 7.61 -19.53
CA MET A 132 0.47 8.85 -18.84
C MET A 132 1.71 8.67 -17.95
N LEU A 133 1.87 7.52 -17.30
CA LEU A 133 3.07 7.21 -16.50
C LEU A 133 4.34 7.27 -17.35
N ALA A 134 4.32 6.67 -18.54
CA ALA A 134 5.43 6.74 -19.50
C ALA A 134 5.75 8.20 -19.90
N SER A 135 4.71 8.99 -20.18
CA SER A 135 4.85 10.37 -20.65
C SER A 135 5.35 11.32 -19.55
N LEU A 136 4.91 11.11 -18.31
CA LEU A 136 5.18 11.99 -17.17
C LEU A 136 6.33 11.52 -16.29
N GLN A 137 6.94 10.35 -16.56
CA GLN A 137 8.05 9.82 -15.79
C GLN A 137 9.13 10.90 -15.49
N PRO A 138 9.61 11.72 -16.46
CA PRO A 138 10.65 12.72 -16.18
C PRO A 138 10.25 13.79 -15.16
N VAL A 139 8.94 14.05 -15.01
CA VAL A 139 8.40 14.97 -14.00
C VAL A 139 8.20 14.23 -12.68
N ILE A 140 7.56 13.07 -12.71
CA ILE A 140 7.26 12.25 -11.54
C ILE A 140 8.55 11.90 -10.78
N SER A 141 9.64 11.60 -11.48
CA SER A 141 10.95 11.32 -10.87
C SER A 141 11.59 12.51 -10.14
N LYS A 142 11.05 13.73 -10.28
CA LYS A 142 11.51 14.92 -9.52
C LYS A 142 10.78 15.07 -8.19
N LEU A 143 9.70 14.33 -7.96
CA LEU A 143 8.98 14.36 -6.69
C LEU A 143 9.85 13.71 -5.60
N PRO A 144 9.92 14.29 -4.39
CA PRO A 144 10.84 13.84 -3.36
C PRO A 144 10.43 12.49 -2.74
N ALA A 145 9.13 12.23 -2.66
CA ALA A 145 8.57 10.97 -2.21
C ALA A 145 7.21 10.76 -2.87
N LEU A 146 6.97 9.56 -3.41
CA LEU A 146 5.73 9.25 -4.11
C LEU A 146 5.30 7.79 -3.97
N SER A 147 4.00 7.56 -4.12
CA SER A 147 3.42 6.24 -4.30
C SER A 147 2.52 6.17 -5.52
N ILE A 148 2.51 5.02 -6.19
CA ILE A 148 1.60 4.75 -7.31
C ILE A 148 0.41 3.93 -6.84
N ASP A 149 -0.81 4.42 -7.12
CA ASP A 149 -2.06 3.73 -6.79
C ASP A 149 -2.27 2.51 -7.70
N HIS A 150 -2.89 1.45 -7.16
CA HIS A 150 -3.41 0.29 -7.88
C HIS A 150 -2.44 -0.34 -8.91
N LEU A 151 -1.19 -0.58 -8.49
CA LEU A 151 -0.15 -1.20 -9.32
C LEU A 151 0.15 -0.47 -10.65
N GLY A 152 -0.18 0.83 -10.75
CA GLY A 152 -0.01 1.60 -11.99
C GLY A 152 -1.05 1.27 -13.09
N MET A 153 -2.10 0.51 -12.75
CA MET A 153 -3.27 0.16 -13.55
C MET A 153 -3.08 -0.58 -14.89
N SER A 154 -1.91 -0.52 -15.54
CA SER A 154 -1.66 -1.13 -16.84
C SER A 154 -0.31 -1.85 -16.90
N GLU A 155 -0.29 -3.00 -17.56
CA GLU A 155 0.93 -3.76 -17.85
C GLU A 155 1.90 -2.99 -18.75
N GLU A 156 1.38 -2.16 -19.66
CA GLU A 156 2.22 -1.29 -20.52
C GLU A 156 3.05 -0.29 -19.71
N GLY A 157 2.53 0.14 -18.56
CA GLY A 157 3.20 1.04 -17.64
C GLY A 157 4.26 0.37 -16.76
N LEU A 158 4.29 -0.97 -16.71
CA LEU A 158 5.09 -1.72 -15.75
C LEU A 158 6.60 -1.42 -15.84
N PRO A 159 7.24 -1.30 -17.02
CA PRO A 159 8.66 -0.95 -17.08
C PRO A 159 8.98 0.40 -16.41
N TYR A 160 8.12 1.40 -16.61
CA TYR A 160 8.26 2.73 -16.02
C TYR A 160 7.98 2.72 -14.52
N LEU A 161 6.99 1.94 -14.09
CA LEU A 161 6.72 1.71 -12.67
C LEU A 161 7.93 1.10 -11.97
N LEU A 162 8.57 0.08 -12.58
CA LEU A 162 9.74 -0.57 -12.01
C LEU A 162 10.95 0.38 -11.91
N ASP A 163 11.17 1.27 -12.89
CA ASP A 163 12.22 2.30 -12.78
C ASP A 163 11.93 3.27 -11.62
N LEU A 164 10.67 3.66 -11.40
CA LEU A 164 10.32 4.50 -10.24
C LEU A 164 10.52 3.75 -8.91
N VAL A 165 10.19 2.47 -8.87
CA VAL A 165 10.37 1.60 -7.69
C VAL A 165 11.85 1.44 -7.34
N ASP A 166 12.71 1.27 -8.35
CA ASP A 166 14.17 1.22 -8.19
C ASP A 166 14.71 2.53 -7.58
N ARG A 167 14.10 3.66 -7.92
CA ARG A 167 14.39 4.99 -7.34
C ARG A 167 13.73 5.25 -5.99
N GLY A 168 13.02 4.27 -5.42
CA GLY A 168 12.42 4.35 -4.09
C GLY A 168 10.94 4.74 -4.04
N ALA A 169 10.24 4.80 -5.17
CA ALA A 169 8.79 4.96 -5.16
C ALA A 169 8.10 3.76 -4.49
N ARG A 170 7.02 4.03 -3.76
CA ARG A 170 6.15 2.99 -3.22
C ARG A 170 5.01 2.65 -4.19
N VAL A 171 4.40 1.49 -4.03
CA VAL A 171 3.26 1.04 -4.85
C VAL A 171 2.19 0.43 -3.97
N LYS A 172 0.95 0.86 -4.18
CA LYS A 172 -0.20 0.33 -3.45
C LYS A 172 -0.69 -0.96 -4.10
N ALA A 173 -0.50 -2.08 -3.41
CA ALA A 173 -1.03 -3.40 -3.76
C ALA A 173 -2.55 -3.45 -3.48
N THR A 174 -3.31 -2.82 -4.38
CA THR A 174 -4.74 -2.49 -4.20
C THR A 174 -5.48 -2.53 -5.52
N GLY A 175 -6.81 -2.54 -5.50
CA GLY A 175 -7.61 -2.35 -6.71
C GLY A 175 -7.51 -3.48 -7.74
N PHE A 176 -7.27 -4.72 -7.31
CA PHE A 176 -7.08 -5.87 -8.21
C PHE A 176 -8.30 -6.13 -9.11
N GLY A 177 -9.51 -5.74 -8.69
CA GLY A 177 -10.72 -5.79 -9.51
C GLY A 177 -10.89 -4.64 -10.50
N ARG A 178 -9.88 -3.77 -10.66
CA ARG A 178 -9.88 -2.64 -11.62
C ARG A 178 -8.88 -2.78 -12.75
N VAL A 179 -8.01 -3.78 -12.67
CA VAL A 179 -6.87 -3.97 -13.59
C VAL A 179 -7.09 -5.23 -14.41
N GLU A 180 -6.61 -5.20 -15.64
CA GLU A 180 -6.69 -6.35 -16.57
C GLU A 180 -5.34 -7.12 -16.66
N MET A 181 -4.35 -6.71 -15.85
CA MET A 181 -3.01 -7.30 -15.84
C MET A 181 -2.91 -8.57 -14.97
N ASP A 182 -1.83 -9.34 -15.15
CA ASP A 182 -1.43 -10.37 -14.20
C ASP A 182 -0.91 -9.72 -12.90
N VAL A 183 -1.80 -9.68 -11.90
CA VAL A 183 -1.51 -9.10 -10.58
C VAL A 183 -0.39 -9.86 -9.87
N ALA A 184 -0.35 -11.20 -9.96
CA ALA A 184 0.61 -12.01 -9.23
C ALA A 184 2.03 -11.76 -9.74
N GLU A 185 2.19 -11.74 -11.07
CA GLU A 185 3.47 -11.45 -11.70
C GLU A 185 3.89 -9.99 -11.49
N THR A 186 2.95 -9.05 -11.56
CA THR A 186 3.24 -7.64 -11.30
C THR A 186 3.75 -7.41 -9.87
N LEU A 187 3.07 -7.99 -8.87
CA LEU A 187 3.52 -7.94 -7.47
C LEU A 187 4.92 -8.53 -7.32
N ARG A 188 5.17 -9.70 -7.92
CA ARG A 188 6.48 -10.37 -7.88
C ARG A 188 7.58 -9.50 -8.45
N ARG A 189 7.35 -8.85 -9.59
CA ARG A 189 8.34 -7.99 -10.24
C ARG A 189 8.64 -6.74 -9.43
N ILE A 190 7.62 -6.08 -8.87
CA ILE A 190 7.80 -4.92 -8.01
C ILE A 190 8.60 -5.31 -6.75
N HIS A 191 8.18 -6.40 -6.09
CA HIS A 191 8.85 -6.90 -4.90
C HIS A 191 10.31 -7.29 -5.15
N THR A 192 10.60 -7.86 -6.32
CA THR A 192 11.97 -8.24 -6.73
C THR A 192 12.87 -7.01 -6.89
N VAL A 193 12.34 -5.89 -7.41
CA VAL A 193 13.12 -4.64 -7.54
C VAL A 193 13.34 -4.02 -6.16
N ASN A 194 12.29 -3.92 -5.33
CA ASN A 194 12.39 -3.35 -4.00
C ASN A 194 11.33 -3.95 -3.06
N PRO A 195 11.70 -4.82 -2.10
CA PRO A 195 10.78 -5.43 -1.14
C PRO A 195 10.03 -4.40 -0.28
N GLY A 196 10.62 -3.23 -0.06
CA GLY A 196 10.00 -2.13 0.68
C GLY A 196 8.91 -1.39 -0.11
N ALA A 197 8.78 -1.60 -1.42
CA ALA A 197 7.92 -0.78 -2.26
C ALA A 197 6.43 -1.07 -2.08
N LEU A 198 6.04 -2.32 -1.86
CA LEU A 198 4.64 -2.72 -1.81
C LEU A 198 3.99 -2.34 -0.49
N MET A 199 2.79 -1.73 -0.57
CA MET A 199 1.95 -1.39 0.57
C MET A 199 0.53 -1.90 0.31
N PHE A 200 -0.01 -2.72 1.20
CA PHE A 200 -1.40 -3.19 1.13
C PHE A 200 -2.40 -2.06 1.30
N GLY A 201 -3.54 -2.18 0.62
CA GLY A 201 -4.74 -1.40 0.89
C GLY A 201 -5.98 -2.07 0.29
N SER A 202 -7.16 -1.78 0.83
CA SER A 202 -8.39 -2.44 0.43
C SER A 202 -9.06 -1.77 -0.78
N ASP A 203 -8.80 -0.49 -1.02
CA ASP A 203 -9.56 0.36 -1.96
C ASP A 203 -11.09 0.31 -1.73
N LEU A 204 -11.53 -0.03 -0.50
CA LEU A 204 -12.95 -0.07 -0.17
C LEU A 204 -13.55 1.35 -0.24
N PRO A 205 -14.81 1.49 -0.67
CA PRO A 205 -15.75 0.42 -1.04
C PRO A 205 -15.61 -0.10 -2.48
N GLY A 206 -14.55 0.28 -3.22
CA GLY A 206 -14.33 -0.15 -4.59
C GLY A 206 -15.18 0.60 -5.61
N THR A 207 -15.44 1.91 -5.40
CA THR A 207 -16.30 2.71 -6.30
C THR A 207 -15.82 2.61 -7.76
N ARG A 208 -16.67 2.14 -8.68
CA ARG A 208 -16.35 1.88 -10.09
C ARG A 208 -15.31 0.78 -10.36
N ALA A 209 -15.02 -0.08 -9.40
CA ALA A 209 -14.25 -1.29 -9.67
C ALA A 209 -15.15 -2.34 -10.30
N GLY A 210 -14.60 -3.18 -11.19
CA GLY A 210 -15.34 -4.35 -11.69
C GLY A 210 -15.64 -5.34 -10.55
N ARG A 211 -14.76 -5.37 -9.54
CA ARG A 211 -14.93 -6.14 -8.31
C ARG A 211 -14.31 -5.39 -7.12
N PRO A 212 -15.00 -5.28 -5.96
CA PRO A 212 -14.41 -4.73 -4.75
C PRO A 212 -13.38 -5.68 -4.13
N PHE A 213 -12.65 -5.22 -3.13
CA PHE A 213 -11.70 -6.06 -2.40
C PHE A 213 -12.33 -7.30 -1.77
N GLU A 214 -11.61 -8.41 -1.86
CA GLU A 214 -11.95 -9.71 -1.29
C GLU A 214 -10.76 -10.28 -0.51
N GLU A 215 -11.04 -11.14 0.47
CA GLU A 215 -10.01 -11.73 1.33
C GLU A 215 -8.93 -12.49 0.54
N ARG A 216 -9.30 -13.13 -0.58
CA ARG A 216 -8.36 -13.80 -1.48
C ARG A 216 -7.28 -12.88 -2.07
N ASP A 217 -7.51 -11.57 -2.09
CA ASP A 217 -6.51 -10.59 -2.53
C ASP A 217 -5.33 -10.56 -1.53
N VAL A 218 -5.59 -10.76 -0.23
CA VAL A 218 -4.55 -10.90 0.81
C VAL A 218 -3.81 -12.23 0.64
N ASP A 219 -4.55 -13.31 0.38
CA ASP A 219 -3.94 -14.64 0.13
C ASP A 219 -3.00 -14.59 -1.06
N LEU A 220 -3.39 -13.91 -2.14
CA LEU A 220 -2.55 -13.71 -3.32
C LEU A 220 -1.27 -12.97 -2.98
N ILE A 221 -1.35 -11.86 -2.23
CA ILE A 221 -0.17 -11.12 -1.77
C ILE A 221 0.72 -12.06 -0.96
N SER A 222 0.17 -12.80 0.01
CA SER A 222 0.92 -13.74 0.84
C SER A 222 1.62 -14.82 0.05
N GLN A 223 0.98 -15.37 -0.99
CA GLN A 223 1.59 -16.37 -1.86
C GLN A 223 2.75 -15.80 -2.68
N VAL A 224 2.68 -14.54 -3.09
CA VAL A 224 3.70 -13.90 -3.92
C VAL A 224 4.91 -13.43 -3.11
N VAL A 225 4.69 -12.77 -1.97
CA VAL A 225 5.78 -12.13 -1.19
C VAL A 225 6.33 -13.03 -0.08
N GLY A 226 5.63 -14.12 0.27
CA GLY A 226 6.11 -15.10 1.23
C GLY A 226 6.33 -14.52 2.63
N SER A 227 7.56 -14.66 3.15
CA SER A 227 7.94 -14.19 4.50
C SER A 227 7.83 -12.68 4.70
N ASP A 228 7.86 -11.91 3.61
CA ASP A 228 7.81 -10.45 3.65
C ASP A 228 6.37 -9.91 3.76
N ILE A 229 5.39 -10.79 3.94
CA ILE A 229 3.97 -10.44 4.02
C ILE A 229 3.71 -9.38 5.08
N HIS A 230 4.37 -9.46 6.23
CA HIS A 230 4.14 -8.48 7.28
C HIS A 230 4.75 -7.10 6.98
N ALA A 231 5.79 -7.02 6.15
CA ALA A 231 6.30 -5.75 5.67
C ALA A 231 5.30 -5.09 4.72
N VAL A 232 4.76 -5.88 3.77
CA VAL A 232 3.78 -5.40 2.78
C VAL A 232 2.43 -5.04 3.40
N LEU A 233 1.97 -5.83 4.38
CA LEU A 233 0.69 -5.58 5.06
C LEU A 233 0.75 -4.46 6.09
N GLU A 234 1.94 -3.97 6.50
CA GLU A 234 2.01 -2.99 7.59
C GLU A 234 3.26 -2.11 7.60
N ASP A 235 4.47 -2.68 7.69
CA ASP A 235 5.66 -1.90 8.03
C ASP A 235 6.02 -0.88 6.95
N ASN A 236 5.99 -1.28 5.68
CA ASN A 236 6.30 -0.42 4.55
C ASN A 236 5.39 0.82 4.53
N ALA A 237 4.10 0.62 4.81
CA ALA A 237 3.13 1.70 4.88
C ALA A 237 3.36 2.60 6.09
N ARG A 238 3.55 2.03 7.28
CA ARG A 238 3.83 2.83 8.50
C ARG A 238 5.07 3.69 8.34
N GLU A 239 6.15 3.14 7.78
CA GLU A 239 7.36 3.89 7.45
C GLU A 239 7.05 5.05 6.49
N PHE A 240 6.36 4.75 5.38
CA PHE A 240 6.09 5.73 4.33
C PHE A 240 5.16 6.88 4.78
N TYR A 241 4.16 6.58 5.62
CA TYR A 241 3.28 7.57 6.25
C TYR A 241 3.87 8.21 7.52
N ARG A 242 5.11 7.87 7.88
CA ARG A 242 5.85 8.44 9.02
C ARG A 242 5.14 8.18 10.36
N LEU A 243 4.66 6.96 10.54
CA LEU A 243 4.07 6.45 11.78
C LEU A 243 5.09 5.60 12.55
N PRO A 244 4.93 5.46 13.88
CA PRO A 244 5.78 4.58 14.67
C PRO A 244 5.75 3.13 14.16
N ALA A 245 6.91 2.49 14.14
CA ALA A 245 7.02 1.07 13.84
C ALA A 245 6.30 0.23 14.89
N VAL A 246 5.64 -0.84 14.45
CA VAL A 246 5.06 -1.80 15.38
C VAL A 246 6.15 -2.70 15.91
N ARG A 247 6.28 -2.79 17.24
CA ARG A 247 7.08 -3.85 17.85
C ARG A 247 6.41 -5.19 17.60
N ARG A 248 7.08 -6.06 16.86
CA ARG A 248 6.73 -7.47 16.80
C ARG A 248 7.56 -8.22 17.84
N PRO A 249 6.96 -9.19 18.55
CA PRO A 249 7.76 -10.14 19.31
C PRO A 249 8.76 -10.79 18.34
N GLU A 250 10.02 -10.87 18.74
CA GLU A 250 10.97 -11.71 18.00
C GLU A 250 10.38 -13.13 17.93
N PRO A 251 10.49 -13.81 16.78
CA PRO A 251 10.11 -15.22 16.72
C PRO A 251 10.83 -15.93 17.85
N GLU A 252 10.09 -16.64 18.70
CA GLU A 252 10.70 -17.42 19.77
C GLU A 252 11.82 -18.26 19.13
N PRO A 253 13.07 -18.17 19.63
CA PRO A 253 14.12 -19.00 19.11
C PRO A 253 13.62 -20.44 19.22
N LEU A 254 13.61 -21.15 18.07
CA LEU A 254 13.25 -22.56 18.03
C LEU A 254 13.92 -23.24 19.22
N PRO A 255 13.17 -24.00 20.06
CA PRO A 255 13.76 -24.65 21.21
C PRO A 255 15.01 -25.36 20.74
N ARG A 256 16.18 -24.91 21.22
CA ARG A 256 17.43 -25.61 20.94
C ARG A 256 17.18 -27.04 21.40
N ALA A 257 17.28 -27.99 20.48
CA ALA A 257 17.21 -29.39 20.84
C ALA A 257 18.18 -29.58 22.01
N GLU A 258 17.67 -29.96 23.19
CA GLU A 258 18.48 -30.14 24.41
C GLU A 258 19.62 -31.15 24.18
N ASN A 259 19.47 -31.97 23.14
CA ASN A 259 20.52 -32.76 22.54
C ASN A 259 20.74 -32.30 21.09
N PRO A 260 21.76 -31.47 20.78
CA PRO A 260 22.26 -31.43 19.41
C PRO A 260 22.56 -32.87 19.02
N THR A 261 22.18 -33.28 17.81
CA THR A 261 22.50 -34.61 17.27
C THR A 261 24.00 -34.80 17.44
N ILE A 262 24.41 -35.52 18.48
CA ILE A 262 25.84 -35.76 18.72
C ILE A 262 26.29 -36.54 17.50
N PRO A 263 27.27 -36.04 16.72
CA PRO A 263 27.81 -36.81 15.62
C PRO A 263 28.26 -38.14 16.18
N ILE A 264 27.62 -39.24 15.76
CA ILE A 264 28.03 -40.58 16.18
C ILE A 264 29.49 -40.72 15.72
N PRO A 265 30.45 -40.90 16.63
CA PRO A 265 31.83 -41.14 16.27
C PRO A 265 31.90 -42.32 15.30
N ARG A 266 32.76 -42.26 14.28
CA ARG A 266 32.83 -43.30 13.22
C ARG A 266 33.02 -44.73 13.77
N ASN A 267 33.61 -44.86 14.96
CA ASN A 267 33.82 -46.13 15.68
C ASN A 267 32.60 -46.60 16.51
N GLN A 268 31.54 -45.81 16.60
CA GLN A 268 30.26 -46.12 17.25
C GLN A 268 29.11 -46.25 16.24
N LEU A 269 29.39 -46.08 14.94
CA LEU A 269 28.42 -46.43 13.91
C LEU A 269 28.09 -47.92 14.04
N PRO A 270 26.80 -48.32 14.00
CA PRO A 270 26.46 -49.73 13.93
C PRO A 270 27.18 -50.35 12.73
N GLY A 271 27.96 -51.41 13.00
CA GLY A 271 28.53 -52.22 11.93
C GLY A 271 27.41 -52.87 11.14
N ALA A 272 27.66 -53.20 9.87
CA ALA A 272 26.75 -54.05 9.11
C ALA A 272 26.59 -55.38 9.86
N ASP A 273 25.41 -55.61 10.41
CA ASP A 273 25.04 -56.91 10.96
C ASP A 273 24.43 -57.78 9.86
N ASP A 274 24.27 -59.08 10.13
CA ASP A 274 23.65 -60.05 9.21
C ASP A 274 22.18 -59.73 8.85
N HIS A 275 21.62 -58.63 9.40
CA HIS A 275 20.26 -58.14 9.14
C HIS A 275 20.22 -56.83 8.34
N THR A 276 21.37 -56.23 8.06
CA THR A 276 21.45 -54.99 7.27
C THR A 276 21.26 -55.33 5.79
N ARG A 277 20.03 -55.11 5.28
CA ARG A 277 19.72 -55.26 3.86
C ARG A 277 20.30 -54.09 3.07
N PRO A 278 21.21 -54.30 2.11
CA PRO A 278 21.66 -53.23 1.23
C PRO A 278 20.48 -52.71 0.40
N LEU A 279 20.41 -51.39 0.23
CA LEU A 279 19.41 -50.76 -0.64
C LEU A 279 19.58 -51.30 -2.06
N PRO A 280 18.48 -51.59 -2.78
CA PRO A 280 18.57 -52.06 -4.15
C PRO A 280 19.24 -50.99 -5.00
N ILE A 281 20.21 -51.42 -5.81
CA ILE A 281 20.79 -50.59 -6.86
C ILE A 281 19.68 -50.39 -7.89
N ILE A 282 19.31 -49.13 -8.11
CA ILE A 282 18.43 -48.72 -9.21
C ILE A 282 19.37 -48.45 -10.39
N ASP A 283 19.30 -49.28 -11.42
CA ASP A 283 19.91 -49.03 -12.73
C ASP A 283 19.17 -47.92 -13.49
#